data_AF-A0ABD1HCK8-F1
#
_entry.id   AF-A0ABD1HCK8-F1
#
_cell.length_a   1.000
_cell.length_b   1.000
_cell.length_c   1.000
_cell.angle_alpha   90.00
_cell.angle_beta   90.00
_cell.angle_gamma   90.00
#
_symmetry.space_group_name_H-M   'P 1'
#
loop_
_entity.id
_entity.type
_entity.pdbx_description
1 polymer ?
#
loop_
_entity_poly.entity_id
_entity_poly.type
_entity_poly.pdbx_seq_one_letter_code
_entity_poly.pdbx_strand_id
1 'polypeptide(L)'
;MMHTLNFKAVMDLNSLSFPSRLTGSSIVKNCNLRLIRTVACSTSGQSSGSGSAQDSNQSSIFSRTETYALLKQQLEVAAKSEDYKEAARLRDSLKLFEDEEPVLRLQRLLKEAIAEERFEDAANYRDELKEIAPHFLLKCSSDASTLGIRVQVRSVYIEGRSQPSKDLYFFAYRIRITNNSDHAVQLLRRHWIITDANGKTESVHGVGVIGEQPVILPNTSFEYSSACPLSTPSGRMEGDYEMKHIDKLNARTFNVVIAPFSLSIFGDGVDNI
;
A
#
# COMPACT_ATOMS: atom_id res chain seq x y z
N MET A 1 15.49 -17.93 -4.23
CA MET A 1 14.79 -17.43 -5.44
C MET A 1 13.67 -16.54 -4.91
N MET A 2 13.90 -15.22 -4.88
CA MET A 2 12.93 -14.25 -4.35
C MET A 2 11.70 -14.26 -5.26
N HIS A 3 10.55 -14.67 -4.73
CA HIS A 3 9.28 -14.49 -5.42
C HIS A 3 8.94 -13.01 -5.36
N THR A 4 9.21 -12.29 -6.45
CA THR A 4 8.66 -10.95 -6.65
C THR A 4 7.15 -11.08 -6.73
N LEU A 5 6.45 -10.69 -5.66
CA LEU A 5 5.01 -10.52 -5.70
C LEU A 5 4.72 -9.41 -6.71
N ASN A 6 4.08 -9.79 -7.81
CA ASN A 6 3.49 -8.86 -8.75
C ASN A 6 2.26 -8.25 -8.05
N PHE A 7 2.23 -6.95 -7.75
CA PHE A 7 1.05 -6.27 -7.17
C PHE A 7 -0.14 -6.17 -8.14
N LYS A 8 -0.09 -6.91 -9.26
CA LYS A 8 -1.04 -6.86 -10.40
C LYS A 8 -2.49 -7.21 -10.07
N ALA A 9 -2.82 -7.52 -8.84
CA ALA A 9 -4.17 -7.91 -8.47
C ALA A 9 -4.68 -6.98 -7.37
N VAL A 10 -5.15 -5.81 -7.80
CA VAL A 10 -6.32 -5.21 -7.15
C VAL A 10 -7.47 -6.20 -7.36
N MET A 11 -7.74 -7.02 -6.36
CA MET A 11 -8.66 -8.16 -6.45
C MET A 11 -10.08 -7.73 -6.09
N ASP A 12 -11.03 -8.11 -6.93
CA ASP A 12 -12.44 -8.08 -6.56
C ASP A 12 -12.69 -9.08 -5.41
N LEU A 13 -13.22 -8.60 -4.29
CA LEU A 13 -13.51 -9.42 -3.12
C LEU A 13 -14.57 -10.51 -3.42
N ASN A 14 -15.44 -10.28 -4.41
CA ASN A 14 -16.49 -11.23 -4.81
C ASN A 14 -15.98 -12.36 -5.71
N SER A 15 -14.79 -12.23 -6.31
CA SER A 15 -14.20 -13.24 -7.21
C SER A 15 -13.55 -14.42 -6.48
N LEU A 16 -13.57 -14.42 -5.15
CA LEU A 16 -12.98 -15.48 -4.32
C LEU A 16 -14.03 -16.51 -3.93
N SER A 17 -14.47 -17.31 -4.92
CA SER A 17 -15.15 -18.57 -4.67
C SER A 17 -14.12 -19.65 -4.32
N PHE A 18 -14.27 -20.25 -3.14
CA PHE A 18 -13.45 -21.37 -2.69
C PHE A 18 -13.82 -22.65 -3.47
N PRO A 19 -12.86 -23.47 -3.93
CA PRO A 19 -13.16 -24.87 -4.18
C PRO A 19 -13.37 -25.54 -2.81
N SER A 20 -14.62 -25.87 -2.52
CA SER A 20 -15.00 -26.81 -1.50
C SER A 20 -14.31 -28.15 -1.74
N ARG A 21 -13.82 -28.75 -0.65
CA ARG A 21 -13.32 -30.13 -0.60
C ARG A 21 -14.22 -31.06 -1.41
N LEU A 22 -13.63 -31.76 -2.38
CA LEU A 22 -14.10 -33.08 -2.81
C LEU A 22 -12.91 -34.04 -2.90
N THR A 23 -13.03 -35.07 -2.08
CA THR A 23 -12.38 -36.38 -2.15
C THR A 23 -12.49 -37.00 -3.55
N GLY A 24 -11.44 -37.64 -4.04
CA GLY A 24 -11.57 -38.53 -5.20
C GLY A 24 -10.25 -38.80 -5.91
N SER A 25 -9.89 -40.07 -5.97
CA SER A 25 -8.64 -40.64 -6.45
C SER A 25 -8.37 -40.44 -7.95
N SER A 26 -7.09 -40.60 -8.30
CA SER A 26 -6.55 -41.22 -9.53
C SER A 26 -5.96 -40.35 -10.66
N ILE A 27 -4.64 -40.54 -10.81
CA ILE A 27 -3.89 -40.80 -12.06
C ILE A 27 -3.71 -39.65 -13.05
N VAL A 28 -2.48 -39.10 -13.13
CA VAL A 28 -1.70 -38.82 -14.37
C VAL A 28 -0.20 -38.75 -13.99
N LYS A 29 0.59 -39.79 -14.22
CA LYS A 29 1.62 -39.96 -15.27
C LYS A 29 2.72 -38.87 -15.35
N ASN A 30 3.94 -39.34 -15.06
CA ASN A 30 5.26 -38.82 -15.44
C ASN A 30 5.31 -38.12 -16.81
N CYS A 31 6.08 -37.03 -16.90
CA CYS A 31 7.15 -36.91 -17.90
C CYS A 31 8.17 -35.79 -17.60
N ASN A 32 9.42 -36.25 -17.52
CA ASN A 32 10.75 -35.64 -17.57
C ASN A 32 10.99 -34.15 -17.91
N LEU A 33 11.80 -33.56 -17.02
CA LEU A 33 13.02 -32.76 -17.28
C LEU A 33 13.51 -32.73 -18.74
N ARG A 34 13.70 -31.52 -19.29
CA ARG A 34 14.85 -31.22 -20.16
C ARG A 34 15.46 -29.85 -19.86
N LEU A 35 16.74 -29.96 -19.50
CA LEU A 35 17.81 -28.98 -19.46
C LEU A 35 17.96 -28.28 -20.82
N ILE A 36 18.10 -26.95 -20.86
CA ILE A 36 18.74 -26.26 -21.99
C ILE A 36 19.84 -25.34 -21.43
N ARG A 37 21.08 -25.77 -21.68
CA ARG A 37 22.33 -24.99 -21.65
C ARG A 37 22.40 -24.15 -22.93
N THR A 38 22.79 -22.88 -22.80
CA THR A 38 23.50 -22.13 -23.85
C THR A 38 24.46 -21.15 -23.17
N VAL A 39 25.73 -21.55 -23.02
CA VAL A 39 26.92 -21.08 -23.76
C VAL A 39 27.29 -19.62 -23.47
N ALA A 40 28.40 -19.47 -22.74
CA ALA A 40 29.15 -18.25 -22.51
C ALA A 40 29.92 -17.85 -23.78
N CYS A 41 30.11 -16.54 -23.98
CA CYS A 41 31.13 -16.01 -24.86
C CYS A 41 31.88 -14.88 -24.14
N SER A 42 33.19 -15.08 -23.99
CA SER A 42 34.16 -14.17 -23.40
C SER A 42 34.64 -13.15 -24.43
N THR A 43 34.67 -11.86 -24.06
CA THR A 43 35.59 -10.88 -24.67
C THR A 43 36.13 -9.93 -23.62
N SER A 44 37.46 -9.85 -23.60
CA SER A 44 38.28 -8.91 -22.84
C SER A 44 38.46 -7.61 -23.61
N GLY A 45 38.32 -6.46 -22.94
CA GLY A 45 38.68 -5.16 -23.49
C GLY A 45 38.53 -4.05 -22.45
N GLN A 46 39.66 -3.55 -21.93
CA GLN A 46 39.76 -2.37 -21.08
C GLN A 46 39.59 -1.09 -21.92
N SER A 47 38.85 -0.10 -21.39
CA SER A 47 39.27 1.32 -21.44
C SER A 47 38.42 2.19 -20.51
N SER A 48 39.12 3.15 -19.92
CA SER A 48 38.87 4.11 -18.84
C SER A 48 37.84 5.24 -19.06
N GLY A 49 37.33 5.78 -17.93
CA GLY A 49 36.73 7.12 -17.75
C GLY A 49 35.21 7.17 -17.91
N SER A 50 34.38 7.82 -17.11
CA SER A 50 34.54 8.73 -15.96
C SER A 50 33.13 9.05 -15.44
N GLY A 51 32.97 9.17 -14.12
CA GLY A 51 31.85 9.87 -13.47
C GLY A 51 30.57 9.07 -13.23
N SER A 52 30.49 8.35 -12.10
CA SER A 52 29.22 7.88 -11.53
C SER A 52 29.05 8.46 -10.13
N ALA A 53 28.45 9.63 -10.06
CA ALA A 53 27.80 10.10 -8.85
C ALA A 53 26.34 9.61 -8.88
N GLN A 54 25.86 9.16 -7.72
CA GLN A 54 24.48 8.80 -7.38
C GLN A 54 24.06 7.35 -7.67
N ASP A 55 24.37 6.44 -6.74
CA ASP A 55 23.52 5.25 -6.51
C ASP A 55 23.63 4.65 -5.08
N SER A 56 23.97 5.47 -4.06
CA SER A 56 24.27 4.98 -2.71
C SER A 56 23.09 5.00 -1.72
N ASN A 57 21.90 5.40 -2.15
CA ASN A 57 20.78 5.68 -1.22
C ASN A 57 19.71 4.57 -1.16
N GLN A 58 19.72 3.62 -2.10
CA GLN A 58 18.74 2.51 -2.09
C GLN A 58 19.17 1.34 -1.20
N SER A 59 20.47 1.07 -1.07
CA SER A 59 20.98 -0.02 -0.24
C SER A 59 20.91 0.27 1.27
N SER A 60 20.95 1.55 1.67
CA SER A 60 20.91 1.96 3.08
C SER A 60 19.51 1.88 3.69
N ILE A 61 18.47 2.23 2.91
CA ILE A 61 17.07 2.21 3.36
C ILE A 61 16.56 0.77 3.49
N PHE A 62 16.88 -0.12 2.54
CA PHE A 62 16.55 -1.54 2.63
C PHE A 62 17.15 -2.19 3.88
N SER A 63 18.40 -1.85 4.24
CA SER A 63 19.04 -2.32 5.46
C SER A 63 18.36 -1.82 6.74
N ARG A 64 17.78 -0.61 6.72
CA ARG A 64 17.18 0.02 7.91
C ARG A 64 15.79 -0.55 8.23
N THR A 65 14.93 -0.74 7.24
CA THR A 65 13.62 -1.40 7.44
C THR A 65 13.78 -2.84 7.95
N GLU A 66 14.74 -3.59 7.40
CA GLU A 66 15.07 -4.95 7.85
C GLU A 66 15.61 -4.97 9.29
N THR A 67 16.46 -4.00 9.65
CA THR A 67 17.03 -3.86 11.00
C THR A 67 15.94 -3.59 12.04
N TYR A 68 15.00 -2.69 11.74
CA TYR A 68 13.89 -2.37 12.64
C TYR A 68 12.97 -3.57 12.87
N ALA A 69 12.60 -4.28 11.79
CA ALA A 69 11.76 -5.47 11.88
C ALA A 69 12.44 -6.58 12.71
N LEU A 70 13.74 -6.79 12.51
CA LEU A 70 14.52 -7.78 13.26
C LEU A 70 14.61 -7.43 14.75
N LEU A 71 14.94 -6.19 15.10
CA LEU A 71 15.03 -5.74 16.50
C LEU A 71 13.69 -5.91 17.21
N LYS A 72 12.58 -5.55 16.54
CA LYS A 72 11.23 -5.71 17.07
C LYS A 72 10.86 -7.19 17.28
N GLN A 73 11.19 -8.06 16.33
CA GLN A 73 10.97 -9.50 16.46
C GLN A 73 11.79 -10.08 17.63
N GLN A 74 13.07 -9.72 17.72
CA GLN A 74 13.95 -10.17 18.81
C GLN A 74 13.41 -9.72 20.18
N LEU A 75 12.93 -8.48 20.27
CA LEU A 75 12.32 -7.95 21.49
C LEU A 75 11.08 -8.77 21.90
N GLU A 76 10.21 -9.08 20.94
CA GLU A 76 9.01 -9.89 21.20
C GLU A 76 9.35 -11.31 21.66
N VAL A 77 10.38 -11.92 21.05
CA VAL A 77 10.87 -13.25 21.47
C VAL A 77 11.42 -13.19 22.88
N ALA A 78 12.29 -12.22 23.20
CA ALA A 78 12.87 -12.05 24.52
C ALA A 78 11.80 -11.79 25.60
N ALA A 79 10.77 -10.99 25.27
CA ALA A 79 9.64 -10.75 26.16
C ALA A 79 8.82 -12.03 26.42
N LYS A 80 8.57 -12.85 25.38
CA LYS A 80 7.85 -14.13 25.51
C LYS A 80 8.66 -15.20 26.25
N SER A 81 9.99 -15.17 26.13
CA SER A 81 10.87 -16.09 26.84
C SER A 81 11.26 -15.60 28.24
N GLU A 82 10.64 -14.52 28.74
CA GLU A 82 10.91 -13.89 30.03
C GLU A 82 12.39 -13.49 30.24
N ASP A 83 13.13 -13.26 29.15
CA ASP A 83 14.48 -12.70 29.21
C ASP A 83 14.41 -11.18 29.26
N TYR A 84 14.07 -10.68 30.45
CA TYR A 84 13.87 -9.24 30.68
C TYR A 84 15.13 -8.40 30.44
N LYS A 85 16.32 -8.99 30.60
CA LYS A 85 17.59 -8.28 30.40
C LYS A 85 17.84 -8.03 28.92
N GLU A 86 17.70 -9.05 28.09
CA GLU A 86 17.81 -8.88 26.63
C GLU A 86 16.64 -8.05 26.09
N ALA A 87 15.42 -8.23 26.61
CA ALA A 87 14.29 -7.39 26.23
C ALA A 87 14.54 -5.89 26.52
N ALA A 88 15.10 -5.54 27.67
CA ALA A 88 15.47 -4.16 27.99
C ALA A 88 16.51 -3.61 26.99
N ARG A 89 17.56 -4.40 26.68
CA ARG A 89 18.60 -4.02 25.72
C ARG A 89 18.05 -3.80 24.32
N LEU A 90 17.18 -4.69 23.86
CA LEU A 90 16.54 -4.63 22.55
C LEU A 90 15.57 -3.45 22.46
N ARG A 91 14.83 -3.16 23.54
CA ARG A 91 13.98 -1.97 23.63
C ARG A 91 14.78 -0.68 23.52
N ASP A 92 15.88 -0.57 24.25
CA ASP A 92 16.72 0.63 24.22
C ASP A 92 17.40 0.79 22.84
N SER A 93 17.79 -0.32 22.20
CA SER A 93 18.31 -0.33 20.83
C SER A 93 17.26 0.09 19.80
N LEU A 94 16.02 -0.38 19.96
CA LEU A 94 14.89 0.00 19.11
C LEU A 94 14.56 1.49 19.26
N LYS A 95 14.58 2.00 20.50
CA LYS A 95 14.38 3.43 20.79
C LYS A 95 15.46 4.28 20.15
N LEU A 96 16.73 3.87 20.25
CA LEU A 96 17.83 4.56 19.57
C LEU A 96 17.63 4.59 18.06
N PHE A 97 17.21 3.48 17.47
CA PHE A 97 16.91 3.40 16.04
C PHE A 97 15.74 4.30 15.62
N GLU A 98 14.67 4.34 16.42
CA GLU A 98 13.53 5.24 16.21
C GLU A 98 13.92 6.71 16.33
N ASP A 99 14.84 7.05 17.23
CA ASP A 99 15.35 8.41 17.40
C ASP A 99 16.28 8.85 16.25
N GLU A 100 16.96 7.91 15.58
CA GLU A 100 17.74 8.17 14.36
C GLU A 100 16.87 8.35 13.12
N GLU A 101 15.70 7.72 13.07
CA GLU A 101 14.74 7.84 11.97
C GLU A 101 13.89 9.10 12.13
N PRO A 102 14.07 10.15 11.31
CA PRO A 102 13.39 11.44 11.51
C PRO A 102 11.86 11.29 11.52
N VAL A 103 11.32 10.41 10.69
CA VAL A 103 9.88 10.16 10.58
C VAL A 103 9.32 9.47 11.83
N LEU A 104 10.02 8.47 12.37
CA LEU A 104 9.59 7.73 13.58
C LEU A 104 9.75 8.60 14.83
N ARG A 105 10.87 9.32 14.93
CA ARG A 105 11.12 10.30 16.00
C ARG A 105 10.01 11.34 16.06
N LEU A 106 9.65 11.94 14.94
CA LEU A 106 8.60 12.97 14.88
C LEU A 106 7.22 12.43 15.22
N GLN A 107 6.90 11.18 14.85
CA GLN A 107 5.64 10.55 15.27
C GLN A 107 5.55 10.35 16.78
N ARG A 108 6.65 9.85 17.38
CA ARG A 108 6.73 9.66 18.83
C ARG A 108 6.54 11.01 19.53
N LEU A 109 7.28 12.03 19.12
CA LEU A 109 7.19 13.37 19.68
C LEU A 109 5.82 14.02 19.47
N LEU A 110 5.21 13.84 18.30
CA LEU A 110 3.85 14.31 18.02
C LEU A 110 2.83 13.64 18.96
N LYS A 111 2.92 12.33 19.15
CA LYS A 111 2.02 11.58 20.02
C LYS A 111 2.19 11.96 21.49
N GLU A 112 3.43 12.11 21.95
CA GLU A 112 3.76 12.60 23.30
C GLU A 112 3.21 14.01 23.52
N ALA A 113 3.45 14.93 22.57
CA ALA A 113 2.97 16.31 22.65
C ALA A 113 1.43 16.40 22.68
N ILE A 114 0.72 15.57 21.91
CA ILE A 114 -0.75 15.48 21.97
C ILE A 114 -1.22 14.96 23.33
N ALA A 115 -0.58 13.91 23.85
CA ALA A 115 -0.94 13.31 25.14
C ALA A 115 -0.67 14.27 26.33
N GLU A 116 0.32 15.14 26.20
CA GLU A 116 0.70 16.15 27.19
C GLU A 116 0.06 17.52 26.95
N GLU A 117 -0.87 17.63 25.99
CA GLU A 117 -1.55 18.88 25.61
C GLU A 117 -0.59 20.03 25.17
N ARG A 118 0.62 19.68 24.72
CA ARG A 118 1.59 20.62 24.13
C ARG A 118 1.28 20.88 22.65
N PHE A 119 0.19 21.62 22.40
CA PHE A 119 -0.35 21.80 21.05
C PHE A 119 0.57 22.56 20.08
N GLU A 120 1.39 23.49 20.57
CA GLU A 120 2.36 24.22 19.72
C GLU A 120 3.47 23.30 19.21
N ASP A 121 4.05 22.48 20.10
CA ASP A 121 5.02 21.45 19.73
C ASP A 121 4.40 20.41 18.79
N ALA A 122 3.17 19.97 19.05
CA ALA A 122 2.46 19.05 18.19
C ALA A 122 2.24 19.64 16.77
N ALA A 123 1.92 20.93 16.67
CA ALA A 123 1.81 21.60 15.37
C ALA A 123 3.16 21.63 14.63
N ASN A 124 4.24 21.99 15.33
CA ASN A 124 5.59 22.01 14.76
C ASN A 124 6.04 20.63 14.27
N TYR A 125 5.86 19.57 15.08
CA TYR A 125 6.21 18.21 14.69
C TYR A 125 5.36 17.70 13.53
N ARG A 126 4.07 18.04 13.50
CA ARG A 126 3.20 17.70 12.37
C ARG A 126 3.66 18.39 11.09
N ASP A 127 4.02 19.66 11.15
CA ASP A 127 4.47 20.42 10.00
C ASP A 127 5.83 19.91 9.50
N GLU A 128 6.78 19.59 10.40
CA GLU A 128 8.05 18.93 10.05
C GLU A 128 7.82 17.55 9.44
N LEU A 129 6.90 16.76 10.01
CA LEU A 129 6.52 15.44 9.47
C LEU A 129 5.87 15.57 8.09
N LYS A 130 5.12 16.64 7.84
CA LYS A 130 4.51 16.91 6.54
C LYS A 130 5.56 17.27 5.48
N GLU A 131 6.63 17.95 5.86
CA GLU A 131 7.74 18.25 4.94
C GLU A 131 8.58 17.00 4.62
N ILE A 132 8.90 16.19 5.64
CA ILE A 132 9.78 15.01 5.48
C ILE A 132 9.01 13.83 4.88
N ALA A 133 7.78 13.60 5.32
CA ALA A 133 6.94 12.48 4.92
C ALA A 133 5.48 12.93 4.80
N PRO A 134 5.13 13.72 3.76
CA PRO A 134 3.78 14.26 3.54
C PRO A 134 2.70 13.18 3.50
N HIS A 135 3.09 11.94 3.20
CA HIS A 135 2.21 10.79 3.07
C HIS A 135 2.01 10.02 4.38
N PHE A 136 2.81 10.27 5.41
CA PHE A 136 2.70 9.59 6.70
C PHE A 136 1.49 10.06 7.51
N LEU A 137 1.05 11.30 7.27
CA LEU A 137 -0.18 11.86 7.86
C LEU A 137 -1.46 11.41 7.13
N LEU A 138 -1.35 10.56 6.11
CA LEU A 138 -2.52 10.08 5.40
C LEU A 138 -3.34 9.19 6.31
N LYS A 139 -4.64 9.51 6.35
CA LYS A 139 -5.65 8.65 6.92
C LYS A 139 -5.86 7.43 6.01
N CYS A 140 -6.25 6.30 6.59
CA CYS A 140 -6.88 5.14 5.96
C CYS A 140 -8.27 5.48 5.36
N SER A 141 -8.59 6.77 5.19
CA SER A 141 -9.76 7.26 4.48
C SER A 141 -9.42 8.50 3.67
N SER A 142 -10.15 8.70 2.57
CA SER A 142 -10.04 9.91 1.76
C SER A 142 -11.40 10.34 1.20
N ASP A 143 -11.52 11.62 0.88
CA ASP A 143 -12.72 12.23 0.32
C ASP A 143 -12.30 13.30 -0.70
N ALA A 144 -12.66 13.10 -1.96
CA ALA A 144 -12.34 14.03 -3.05
C ALA A 144 -13.56 14.28 -3.91
N SER A 145 -13.70 15.49 -4.45
CA SER A 145 -14.74 15.83 -5.41
C SER A 145 -14.13 16.45 -6.66
N THR A 146 -14.46 15.91 -7.84
CA THR A 146 -14.02 16.42 -9.14
C THR A 146 -15.23 16.54 -10.06
N LEU A 147 -15.51 17.74 -10.58
CA LEU A 147 -16.62 17.99 -11.51
C LEU A 147 -17.99 17.46 -11.02
N GLY A 148 -18.27 17.60 -9.72
CA GLY A 148 -19.51 17.11 -9.12
C GLY A 148 -19.51 15.62 -8.79
N ILE A 149 -18.46 14.87 -9.12
CA ILE A 149 -18.33 13.46 -8.73
C ILE A 149 -17.48 13.37 -7.46
N ARG A 150 -18.10 12.91 -6.37
CA ARG A 150 -17.44 12.69 -5.07
C ARG A 150 -17.01 11.25 -4.94
N VAL A 151 -15.74 11.01 -4.61
CA VAL A 151 -15.17 9.70 -4.33
C VAL A 151 -14.72 9.65 -2.88
N GLN A 152 -15.27 8.69 -2.13
CA GLN A 152 -14.94 8.46 -0.74
C GLN A 152 -14.33 7.07 -0.59
N VAL A 153 -13.21 6.96 0.12
CA VAL A 153 -12.49 5.71 0.34
C VAL A 153 -12.33 5.44 1.82
N ARG A 154 -12.42 4.16 2.21
CA ARG A 154 -11.94 3.66 3.50
C ARG A 154 -11.17 2.37 3.28
N SER A 155 -9.99 2.25 3.87
CA SER A 155 -9.16 1.04 3.87
C SER A 155 -9.08 0.43 5.27
N VAL A 156 -8.87 -0.89 5.32
CA VAL A 156 -8.69 -1.65 6.55
C VAL A 156 -7.71 -2.79 6.33
N TYR A 157 -6.90 -3.09 7.34
CA TYR A 157 -6.04 -4.26 7.35
C TYR A 157 -6.84 -5.53 7.66
N ILE A 158 -6.58 -6.62 6.94
CA ILE A 158 -7.26 -7.91 7.08
C ILE A 158 -6.28 -8.93 7.66
N GLU A 159 -6.26 -9.05 8.99
CA GLU A 159 -5.36 -9.97 9.70
C GLU A 159 -5.50 -11.42 9.22
N GLY A 160 -6.73 -11.92 9.10
CA GLY A 160 -7.00 -13.32 8.72
C GLY A 160 -6.55 -13.72 7.30
N ARG A 161 -6.15 -12.75 6.46
CA ARG A 161 -5.58 -13.00 5.11
C ARG A 161 -4.11 -12.60 4.99
N SER A 162 -3.54 -12.07 6.06
CA SER A 162 -2.17 -11.59 6.10
C SER A 162 -1.25 -12.63 6.74
N GLN A 163 0.01 -12.65 6.31
CA GLN A 163 1.08 -13.44 6.91
C GLN A 163 2.30 -12.52 7.12
N PRO A 164 2.31 -11.72 8.21
CA PRO A 164 3.40 -10.78 8.48
C PRO A 164 4.78 -11.43 8.57
N SER A 165 4.86 -12.69 9.02
CA SER A 165 6.11 -13.46 9.06
C SER A 165 6.68 -13.82 7.67
N LYS A 166 5.94 -13.55 6.60
CA LYS A 166 6.34 -13.75 5.20
C LYS A 166 6.21 -12.46 4.38
N ASP A 167 6.15 -11.30 5.04
CA ASP A 167 5.99 -10.01 4.37
C ASP A 167 4.78 -9.98 3.42
N LEU A 168 3.64 -10.48 3.91
CA LEU A 168 2.38 -10.51 3.17
C LEU A 168 1.29 -9.81 3.97
N TYR A 169 0.91 -8.62 3.55
CA TYR A 169 -0.09 -7.78 4.22
C TYR A 169 -1.28 -7.56 3.28
N PHE A 170 -2.48 -7.86 3.75
CA PHE A 170 -3.69 -7.77 2.93
C PHE A 170 -4.56 -6.62 3.43
N PHE A 171 -4.82 -5.65 2.56
CA PHE A 171 -5.69 -4.52 2.86
C PHE A 171 -6.96 -4.60 2.01
N ALA A 172 -8.12 -4.50 2.64
CA ALA A 172 -9.37 -4.29 1.94
C ALA A 172 -9.67 -2.80 1.91
N TYR A 173 -10.36 -2.35 0.87
CA TYR A 173 -10.85 -0.99 0.80
C TYR A 173 -12.24 -0.94 0.18
N ARG A 174 -13.03 0.03 0.62
CA ARG A 174 -14.39 0.30 0.17
C ARG A 174 -14.44 1.69 -0.43
N ILE A 175 -15.00 1.80 -1.62
CA ILE A 175 -15.12 3.06 -2.36
C ILE A 175 -16.58 3.35 -2.63
N ARG A 176 -17.01 4.55 -2.28
CA ARG A 176 -18.30 5.11 -2.64
C ARG A 176 -18.10 6.26 -3.62
N ILE A 177 -18.70 6.14 -4.79
CA ILE A 177 -18.71 7.15 -5.84
C ILE A 177 -20.11 7.76 -5.86
N THR A 178 -20.23 9.06 -5.64
CA THR A 178 -21.51 9.77 -5.65
C THR A 178 -21.50 10.83 -6.74
N ASN A 179 -22.50 10.79 -7.61
CA ASN A 179 -22.69 11.79 -8.65
C ASN A 179 -23.57 12.92 -8.11
N ASN A 180 -22.97 14.05 -7.72
CA ASN A 180 -23.69 15.26 -7.32
C ASN A 180 -23.86 16.25 -8.48
N SER A 181 -23.62 15.82 -9.72
CA SER A 181 -23.86 16.62 -10.92
C SER A 181 -25.25 16.34 -11.49
N ASP A 182 -25.73 17.23 -12.35
CA ASP A 182 -27.02 17.10 -13.04
C ASP A 182 -26.99 16.15 -14.24
N HIS A 183 -25.82 15.58 -14.56
CA HIS A 183 -25.61 14.75 -15.73
C HIS A 183 -25.30 13.31 -15.34
N ALA A 184 -25.90 12.34 -16.03
CA ALA A 184 -25.53 10.94 -15.84
C ALA A 184 -24.10 10.67 -16.37
N VAL A 185 -23.32 9.92 -15.60
CA VAL A 185 -21.93 9.60 -15.93
C VAL A 185 -21.71 8.09 -15.97
N GLN A 186 -20.75 7.63 -16.76
CA GLN A 186 -20.31 6.25 -16.79
C GLN A 186 -18.82 6.15 -16.46
N LEU A 187 -18.47 5.27 -15.53
CA LEU A 187 -17.08 4.91 -15.24
C LEU A 187 -16.58 3.95 -16.30
N LEU A 188 -15.46 4.30 -16.95
CA LEU A 188 -14.89 3.52 -18.05
C LEU A 188 -13.65 2.74 -17.63
N ARG A 189 -12.72 3.41 -16.95
CA ARG A 189 -11.43 2.85 -16.55
C ARG A 189 -11.04 3.35 -15.18
N ARG A 190 -10.15 2.59 -14.54
CA ARG A 190 -9.47 2.96 -13.31
C ARG A 190 -7.97 3.00 -13.56
N HIS A 191 -7.32 3.95 -12.93
CA HIS A 191 -5.88 4.03 -12.81
C HIS A 191 -5.53 4.17 -11.33
N TRP A 192 -4.66 3.29 -10.85
CA TRP A 192 -4.15 3.30 -9.48
C TRP A 192 -2.64 3.52 -9.50
N ILE A 193 -2.17 4.31 -8.55
CA ILE A 193 -0.79 4.47 -8.17
C ILE A 193 -0.68 3.90 -6.75
N ILE A 194 0.12 2.86 -6.58
CA ILE A 194 0.31 2.16 -5.32
C ILE A 194 1.77 2.39 -4.90
N THR A 195 2.01 2.94 -3.72
CA THR A 195 3.37 3.11 -3.18
C THR A 195 3.49 2.35 -1.87
N ASP A 196 4.47 1.45 -1.76
CA ASP A 196 4.73 0.72 -0.53
C ASP A 196 5.56 1.54 0.48
N ALA A 197 5.78 1.01 1.69
CA ALA A 197 6.53 1.72 2.73
C ALA A 197 8.01 1.95 2.37
N ASN A 198 8.56 1.20 1.42
CA ASN A 198 9.93 1.34 0.94
C ASN A 198 10.05 2.36 -0.20
N GLY A 199 8.94 3.03 -0.56
CA GLY A 199 8.90 4.00 -1.64
C GLY A 199 8.80 3.39 -3.04
N LYS A 200 8.60 2.07 -3.16
CA LYS A 200 8.39 1.44 -4.46
C LYS A 200 6.99 1.78 -4.95
N THR A 201 6.90 2.38 -6.14
CA THR A 201 5.63 2.77 -6.77
C THR A 201 5.30 1.88 -7.96
N GLU A 202 4.03 1.46 -8.07
CA GLU A 202 3.49 0.72 -9.20
C GLU A 202 2.19 1.35 -9.72
N SER A 203 2.04 1.40 -11.05
CA SER A 203 0.82 1.89 -11.71
C SER A 203 -0.02 0.74 -12.26
N VAL A 204 -1.29 0.67 -11.86
CA VAL A 204 -2.23 -0.36 -12.28
C VAL A 204 -3.38 0.28 -13.06
N HIS A 205 -3.55 -0.15 -14.30
CA HIS A 205 -4.64 0.30 -15.18
C HIS A 205 -5.63 -0.84 -15.40
N GLY A 206 -6.92 -0.54 -15.47
CA GLY A 206 -7.94 -1.54 -15.73
C GLY A 206 -9.23 -0.95 -16.28
N VAL A 207 -9.95 -1.75 -17.06
CA VAL A 207 -11.31 -1.42 -17.50
C VAL A 207 -12.26 -1.58 -16.33
N GLY A 208 -13.13 -0.58 -16.15
CA GLY A 208 -14.16 -0.58 -15.13
C GLY A 208 -13.62 -0.67 -13.70
N VAL A 209 -14.49 -1.12 -12.82
CA VAL A 209 -14.22 -1.50 -11.42
C VAL A 209 -14.93 -2.82 -11.16
N ILE A 210 -14.30 -3.77 -10.45
CA ILE A 210 -14.89 -5.11 -10.16
C ILE A 210 -15.50 -5.84 -11.37
N GLY A 211 -14.99 -5.60 -12.58
CA GLY A 211 -15.52 -6.20 -13.81
C GLY A 211 -16.70 -5.45 -14.44
N GLU A 212 -17.13 -4.32 -13.86
CA GLU A 212 -18.26 -3.51 -14.30
C GLU A 212 -17.87 -2.09 -14.73
N GLN A 213 -18.65 -1.49 -15.63
CA GLN A 213 -18.54 -0.08 -16.04
C GLN A 213 -19.83 0.67 -15.63
N PRO A 214 -19.99 0.97 -14.33
CA PRO A 214 -21.26 1.45 -13.79
C PRO A 214 -21.66 2.80 -14.38
N VAL A 215 -22.96 2.93 -14.64
CA VAL A 215 -23.61 4.22 -14.93
C VAL A 215 -24.15 4.77 -13.62
N ILE A 216 -23.77 6.00 -13.28
CA ILE A 216 -24.15 6.67 -12.03
C ILE A 216 -25.04 7.86 -12.41
N LEU A 217 -26.32 7.75 -12.07
CA LEU A 217 -27.32 8.80 -12.33
C LEU A 217 -27.11 10.01 -11.40
N PRO A 218 -27.65 11.19 -11.76
CA PRO A 218 -27.65 12.35 -10.89
C PRO A 218 -28.19 12.03 -9.49
N ASN A 219 -27.49 12.52 -8.46
CA ASN A 219 -27.81 12.35 -7.04
C ASN A 219 -27.86 10.89 -6.55
N THR A 220 -27.21 9.97 -7.28
CA THR A 220 -27.08 8.57 -6.88
C THR A 220 -25.63 8.19 -6.59
N SER A 221 -25.45 7.04 -5.95
CA SER A 221 -24.13 6.52 -5.61
C SER A 221 -23.94 5.08 -6.08
N PHE A 222 -22.71 4.75 -6.44
CA PHE A 222 -22.22 3.40 -6.66
C PHE A 222 -21.17 3.07 -5.60
N GLU A 223 -21.24 1.89 -5.00
CA GLU A 223 -20.33 1.46 -3.94
C GLU A 223 -19.77 0.07 -4.25
N TYR A 224 -18.47 -0.10 -4.05
CA TYR A 224 -17.81 -1.40 -4.23
C TYR A 224 -16.66 -1.59 -3.24
N SER A 225 -16.25 -2.84 -3.05
CA SER A 225 -15.11 -3.19 -2.22
C SER A 225 -14.10 -4.05 -2.99
N SER A 226 -12.83 -3.87 -2.71
CA SER A 226 -11.72 -4.56 -3.36
C SER A 226 -10.56 -4.69 -2.38
N ALA A 227 -9.46 -5.33 -2.78
CA ALA A 227 -8.29 -5.49 -1.93
C ALA A 227 -6.97 -5.18 -2.64
N CYS A 228 -5.96 -4.83 -1.85
CA CYS A 228 -4.59 -4.59 -2.26
C CYS A 228 -3.63 -5.37 -1.33
N PRO A 229 -2.94 -6.41 -1.84
CA PRO A 229 -1.85 -7.04 -1.12
C PRO A 229 -0.58 -6.17 -1.21
N LEU A 230 0.13 -5.99 -0.10
CA LEU A 230 1.45 -5.37 -0.05
C LEU A 230 2.49 -6.30 0.59
N SER A 231 3.77 -6.03 0.30
CA SER A 231 4.90 -6.66 0.99
C SER A 231 5.36 -5.91 2.26
N THR A 232 4.74 -4.77 2.54
CA THR A 232 5.09 -3.90 3.66
C THR A 232 3.89 -3.70 4.59
N PRO A 233 4.13 -3.42 5.89
CA PRO A 233 3.06 -3.19 6.87
C PRO A 233 2.29 -1.89 6.64
N SER A 234 2.79 -1.02 5.77
CA SER A 234 2.10 0.19 5.34
C SER A 234 2.35 0.51 3.87
N GLY A 235 1.55 1.40 3.32
CA GLY A 235 1.68 1.96 1.99
C GLY A 235 0.63 3.05 1.75
N ARG A 236 0.51 3.51 0.52
CA ARG A 236 -0.53 4.43 0.08
C ARG A 236 -1.08 4.04 -1.28
N MET A 237 -2.32 4.42 -1.52
CA MET A 237 -2.94 4.33 -2.82
C MET A 237 -3.58 5.66 -3.20
N GLU A 238 -3.46 6.02 -4.47
CA GLU A 238 -4.10 7.18 -5.08
C GLU A 238 -4.36 6.89 -6.56
N GLY A 239 -5.12 7.74 -7.24
CA GLY A 239 -5.35 7.53 -8.66
C GLY A 239 -6.53 8.31 -9.20
N ASP A 240 -7.14 7.77 -10.25
CA ASP A 240 -8.23 8.41 -10.94
C ASP A 240 -9.13 7.42 -11.67
N TYR A 241 -10.39 7.82 -11.84
CA TYR A 241 -11.32 7.17 -12.75
C TYR A 241 -11.45 7.99 -14.02
N GLU A 242 -11.42 7.31 -15.15
CA GLU A 242 -11.84 7.92 -16.40
C GLU A 242 -13.35 7.70 -16.57
N MET A 243 -14.08 8.79 -16.74
CA MET A 243 -15.52 8.82 -16.88
C MET A 243 -15.94 9.55 -18.15
N LYS A 244 -17.20 9.35 -18.56
CA LYS A 244 -17.85 10.16 -19.60
C LYS A 244 -19.28 10.50 -19.20
N HIS A 245 -19.79 11.62 -19.69
CA HIS A 245 -21.23 11.89 -19.68
C HIS A 245 -21.93 10.99 -20.70
N ILE A 246 -23.10 10.45 -20.36
CA ILE A 246 -23.86 9.59 -21.28
C ILE A 246 -25.06 10.30 -21.92
N ASP A 247 -25.45 11.46 -21.39
CA ASP A 247 -26.54 12.29 -21.89
C ASP A 247 -26.12 13.24 -23.02
N LYS A 248 -24.81 13.44 -23.20
CA LYS A 248 -24.23 14.31 -24.25
C LYS A 248 -23.74 13.47 -25.43
N LEU A 249 -24.27 13.74 -26.62
CA LEU A 249 -23.71 13.23 -27.88
C LEU A 249 -22.26 13.68 -28.03
N ASN A 250 -21.35 12.74 -28.32
CA ASN A 250 -19.89 12.96 -28.43
C ASN A 250 -19.22 13.55 -27.16
N ALA A 251 -19.71 13.20 -25.97
CA ALA A 251 -19.06 13.60 -24.72
C ALA A 251 -17.59 13.14 -24.68
N ARG A 252 -16.68 14.09 -24.42
CA ARG A 252 -15.28 13.78 -24.13
C ARG A 252 -15.19 13.07 -22.77
N THR A 253 -14.18 12.22 -22.62
CA THR A 253 -13.86 11.64 -21.31
C THR A 253 -13.22 12.68 -20.42
N PHE A 254 -13.34 12.48 -19.10
CA PHE A 254 -12.73 13.30 -18.07
C PHE A 254 -12.28 12.42 -16.90
N ASN A 255 -11.30 12.90 -16.13
CA ASN A 255 -10.74 12.17 -15.01
C ASN A 255 -11.36 12.67 -13.69
N VAL A 256 -11.68 11.74 -12.80
CA VAL A 256 -12.17 11.98 -11.45
C VAL A 256 -11.14 11.48 -10.47
N VAL A 257 -10.62 12.39 -9.64
CA VAL A 257 -9.52 12.09 -8.71
C VAL A 257 -9.98 11.18 -7.58
N ILE A 258 -9.13 10.22 -7.24
CA ILE A 258 -9.16 9.46 -6.00
C ILE A 258 -8.04 10.00 -5.12
N ALA A 259 -8.40 10.76 -4.09
CA ALA A 259 -7.40 11.34 -3.19
C ALA A 259 -6.58 10.24 -2.48
N PRO A 260 -5.29 10.48 -2.24
CA PRO A 260 -4.43 9.53 -1.55
C PRO A 260 -5.00 9.11 -0.19
N PHE A 261 -4.90 7.82 0.09
CA PHE A 261 -5.25 7.22 1.37
C PHE A 261 -4.18 6.19 1.79
N SER A 262 -4.03 6.03 3.09
CA SER A 262 -3.08 5.10 3.69
C SER A 262 -3.60 3.66 3.64
N LEU A 263 -2.68 2.72 3.52
CA LEU A 263 -2.86 1.30 3.84
C LEU A 263 -1.98 1.04 5.05
N SER A 264 -2.54 0.75 6.23
CA SER A 264 -1.76 0.63 7.45
C SER A 264 -2.32 -0.44 8.40
N ILE A 265 -1.43 -1.23 9.00
CA ILE A 265 -1.80 -2.20 10.05
C ILE A 265 -2.30 -1.52 11.33
N PHE A 266 -1.93 -0.25 11.55
CA PHE A 266 -2.28 0.45 12.78
C PHE A 266 -3.69 1.07 12.74
N GLY A 267 -4.32 1.09 11.56
CA GLY A 267 -5.55 1.85 11.32
C GLY A 267 -5.38 3.34 11.70
N ASP A 268 -6.41 4.15 11.48
CA ASP A 268 -6.37 5.55 11.97
C ASP A 268 -6.78 5.68 13.43
N GLY A 269 -7.05 4.56 14.12
CA GLY A 269 -7.98 4.59 15.25
C GLY A 269 -9.37 4.96 14.72
N VAL A 270 -10.37 4.19 15.09
CA VAL A 270 -11.73 4.49 14.66
C VAL A 270 -12.11 5.82 15.31
N ASP A 271 -12.36 6.85 14.50
CA ASP A 271 -13.42 7.83 14.78
C ASP A 271 -14.74 7.03 14.79
N ASN A 272 -14.93 6.23 15.84
CA ASN A 272 -16.24 5.81 16.28
C ASN A 272 -16.79 7.04 16.99
N ILE A 273 -17.77 7.66 16.33
CA ILE A 273 -18.80 8.59 16.84
C ILE A 273 -18.67 8.91 18.33
#